data_AF-A0A182TYM3-F1
#
_entry.id   AF-A0A182TYM3-F1
#
_cell.length_a   1.000
_cell.length_b   1.000
_cell.length_c   1.000
_cell.angle_alpha   90.00
_cell.angle_beta   90.00
_cell.angle_gamma   90.00
#
_symmetry.space_group_name_H-M   'P 1'
#
loop_
_entity.id
_entity.type
_entity.pdbx_description
1 polymer ?
#
loop_
_entity_poly.entity_id
_entity_poly.type
_entity_poly.pdbx_seq_one_letter_code
_entity_poly.pdbx_strand_id
1 'polypeptide(L)'
;NEFKQRFGITVSFLATHSGLTRWQEYATGADESKQAEPDFSETHNRAIDEVWYKRAVELYYSNRNRKGADGENGKDDSDRNSFVYSVPFDAGNRNDTLVTASHAIFHADGAREAPVAVVGFQFHHSALYTLFKNITSQCGHGDPRCEKTCFTGDYQCYVIDNNGFVVISEQLQETGAFFGEVKPAFMQRLLDDSIFRNVTVYDYQAVCFMAKGSINLGTVLQTPLRLLWWLLTNTFSYLVWVVMQLFLSLARAYDEMYDTGAYDVVPELGDLDDPTLNRYKEPEFNKVLINRTRPEPCDHVITLYELNMDVDPSVYTKEAHQCERPYVVLPIPSSNLLLLVLDTLCPLPTHVPQLSTWPVEHDYNASLACHKARSDPLPRRRPLTCINKHANESVIELCGDGSILRLNVALLLALLAFGQCIGRRYTAGALFAYL
;
A
#
# COMPACT_ATOMS: atom_id res chain seq x y z
N ASN A 1 5.61 -43.50 -9.40
CA ASN A 1 5.52 -43.59 -7.92
C ASN A 1 6.80 -43.16 -7.22
N GLU A 2 7.98 -43.56 -7.70
CA GLU A 2 9.27 -43.15 -7.12
C GLU A 2 9.46 -41.61 -7.04
N PHE A 3 9.15 -40.88 -8.12
CA PHE A 3 9.22 -39.41 -8.13
C PHE A 3 8.33 -38.75 -7.07
N LYS A 4 7.10 -39.26 -6.89
CA LYS A 4 6.15 -38.76 -5.88
C LYS A 4 6.68 -38.96 -4.46
N GLN A 5 7.30 -40.11 -4.20
CA GLN A 5 7.88 -40.45 -2.90
C GLN A 5 9.17 -39.67 -2.62
N ARG A 6 9.98 -39.41 -3.65
CA ARG A 6 11.27 -38.73 -3.50
C ARG A 6 11.15 -37.23 -3.27
N PHE A 7 10.19 -36.57 -3.92
CA PHE A 7 10.02 -35.12 -3.84
C PHE A 7 8.87 -34.66 -2.93
N GLY A 8 8.00 -35.57 -2.50
CA GLY A 8 6.86 -35.23 -1.66
C GLY A 8 5.91 -34.27 -2.36
N ILE A 9 5.34 -34.71 -3.49
CA ILE A 9 4.36 -33.89 -4.24
C ILE A 9 3.09 -33.77 -3.41
N THR A 10 2.64 -32.54 -3.17
CA THR A 10 1.42 -32.23 -2.42
C THR A 10 0.21 -32.09 -3.35
N VAL A 11 0.35 -31.34 -4.44
CA VAL A 11 -0.75 -31.05 -5.38
C VAL A 11 -0.24 -31.14 -6.81
N SER A 12 -1.02 -31.71 -7.72
CA SER A 12 -0.84 -31.54 -9.17
C SER A 12 -2.06 -30.83 -9.76
N PHE A 13 -1.84 -29.85 -10.63
CA PHE A 13 -2.91 -29.04 -11.19
C PHE A 13 -2.75 -28.82 -12.70
N LEU A 14 -3.86 -28.49 -13.35
CA LEU A 14 -4.00 -28.18 -14.76
C LEU A 14 -4.97 -27.01 -14.88
N ALA A 15 -4.54 -25.88 -15.45
CA ALA A 15 -5.44 -24.84 -15.91
C ALA A 15 -5.45 -24.80 -17.44
N THR A 16 -6.66 -24.78 -17.99
CA THR A 16 -6.89 -24.69 -19.42
C THR A 16 -7.16 -23.25 -19.84
N HIS A 17 -6.91 -22.92 -21.10
CA HIS A 17 -7.19 -21.59 -21.65
C HIS A 17 -8.69 -21.21 -21.58
N SER A 18 -9.60 -22.17 -21.44
CA SER A 18 -11.04 -21.92 -21.24
C SER A 18 -11.40 -21.45 -19.82
N GLY A 19 -10.43 -21.32 -18.92
CA GLY A 19 -10.66 -20.92 -17.52
C GLY A 19 -11.02 -22.07 -16.58
N LEU A 20 -10.91 -23.32 -17.03
CA LEU A 20 -11.13 -24.49 -16.16
C LEU A 20 -9.80 -24.90 -15.52
N THR A 21 -9.76 -24.81 -14.18
CA THR A 21 -8.68 -25.35 -13.35
C THR A 21 -9.13 -26.66 -12.70
N ARG A 22 -8.30 -27.70 -12.79
CA ARG A 22 -8.46 -28.97 -12.09
C ARG A 22 -7.21 -29.23 -11.27
N TRP A 23 -7.37 -29.73 -10.05
CA TRP A 23 -6.27 -30.13 -9.20
C TRP A 23 -6.54 -31.50 -8.59
N GLN A 24 -5.45 -32.15 -8.18
CA GLN A 24 -5.46 -33.42 -7.47
C GLN A 24 -4.45 -33.31 -6.32
N GLU A 25 -4.97 -33.43 -5.10
CA GLU A 25 -4.17 -33.50 -3.90
C GLU A 25 -3.67 -34.92 -3.65
N TYR A 26 -2.43 -35.02 -3.19
CA TYR A 26 -1.82 -36.25 -2.72
C TYR A 26 -1.58 -36.07 -1.22
N ALA A 27 -2.42 -36.73 -0.42
CA ALA A 27 -2.27 -36.70 1.03
C ALA A 27 -0.93 -37.36 1.43
N THR A 28 0.03 -36.53 1.84
CA THR A 28 1.11 -36.99 2.71
C THR A 28 0.53 -37.04 4.12
N GLY A 29 0.45 -38.24 4.70
CA GLY A 29 -0.15 -38.43 6.02
C GLY A 29 0.62 -37.65 7.09
N ALA A 30 0.14 -36.45 7.44
CA ALA A 30 0.43 -35.77 8.70
C ALA A 30 -0.53 -34.59 8.90
N ASP A 31 -1.32 -34.74 9.96
CA ASP A 31 -1.98 -33.76 10.82
C ASP A 31 -3.11 -32.87 10.28
N GLU A 32 -4.28 -33.10 10.87
CA GLU A 32 -5.48 -32.24 10.90
C GLU A 32 -5.22 -30.82 11.47
N SER A 33 -3.96 -30.46 11.73
CA SER A 33 -3.53 -29.13 12.20
C SER A 33 -3.35 -28.11 11.06
N LYS A 34 -3.48 -28.51 9.79
CA LYS A 34 -3.42 -27.63 8.59
C LYS A 34 -4.66 -26.73 8.39
N GLN A 35 -5.39 -26.36 9.45
CA GLN A 35 -6.53 -25.45 9.35
C GLN A 35 -6.15 -23.97 9.08
N ALA A 36 -4.85 -23.64 9.00
CA ALA A 36 -4.39 -22.26 8.87
C ALA A 36 -4.02 -21.83 7.44
N GLU A 37 -3.79 -22.76 6.50
CA GLU A 37 -3.50 -22.39 5.11
C GLU A 37 -4.74 -22.61 4.21
N PRO A 38 -5.08 -21.63 3.35
CA PRO A 38 -6.22 -21.74 2.46
C PRO A 38 -6.02 -22.90 1.49
N ASP A 39 -7.11 -23.57 1.14
CA ASP A 39 -7.07 -24.66 0.16
C ASP A 39 -6.54 -24.15 -1.18
N PHE A 40 -5.94 -25.04 -1.97
CA PHE A 40 -5.41 -24.70 -3.30
C PHE A 40 -6.49 -24.05 -4.17
N SER A 41 -7.72 -24.52 -4.04
CA SER A 41 -8.89 -24.05 -4.78
C SER A 41 -9.33 -22.63 -4.43
N GLU A 42 -9.18 -22.23 -3.16
CA GLU A 42 -9.54 -20.89 -2.69
C GLU A 42 -8.50 -19.87 -3.14
N THR A 43 -7.24 -20.28 -3.14
CA THR A 43 -6.11 -19.42 -3.51
C THR A 43 -6.01 -19.22 -5.03
N HIS A 44 -6.22 -20.27 -5.83
CA HIS A 44 -5.96 -20.27 -7.28
C HIS A 44 -7.25 -20.42 -8.11
N ASN A 45 -8.14 -19.43 -8.00
CA ASN A 45 -9.46 -19.46 -8.64
C ASN A 45 -9.55 -18.72 -9.99
N ARG A 46 -8.45 -18.12 -10.48
CA ARG A 46 -8.48 -17.24 -11.66
C ARG A 46 -7.95 -17.87 -12.95
N ALA A 47 -7.58 -19.15 -12.93
CA ALA A 47 -7.12 -19.92 -14.09
C ALA A 47 -6.06 -19.19 -14.95
N ILE A 48 -6.47 -18.61 -16.10
CA ILE A 48 -5.57 -17.88 -17.03
C ILE A 48 -4.98 -16.62 -16.42
N ASP A 49 -5.64 -16.05 -15.41
CA ASP A 49 -5.21 -14.82 -14.76
C ASP A 49 -4.19 -15.05 -13.64
N GLU A 50 -3.94 -16.31 -13.29
CA GLU A 50 -2.95 -16.70 -12.30
C GLU A 50 -1.53 -16.36 -12.75
N VAL A 51 -0.71 -15.98 -11.78
CA VAL A 51 0.68 -15.55 -12.02
C VAL A 51 1.50 -16.71 -12.62
N TRP A 52 1.38 -17.92 -12.07
CA TRP A 52 2.09 -19.09 -12.59
C TRP A 52 1.66 -19.47 -14.01
N TYR A 53 0.40 -19.23 -14.39
CA TYR A 53 -0.09 -19.47 -15.75
C TYR A 53 0.58 -18.51 -16.73
N LYS A 54 0.52 -17.21 -16.42
CA LYS A 54 1.11 -16.14 -17.24
C LYS A 54 2.62 -16.33 -17.39
N ARG A 55 3.32 -16.60 -16.27
CA ARG A 55 4.77 -16.81 -16.27
C ARG A 55 5.19 -18.03 -17.10
N ALA A 56 4.47 -19.14 -17.03
CA ALA A 56 4.79 -20.34 -17.82
C ALA A 56 4.64 -20.09 -19.33
N VAL A 57 3.58 -19.38 -19.74
CA VAL A 57 3.35 -19.01 -21.14
C VAL A 57 4.38 -17.99 -21.62
N GLU A 58 4.72 -17.00 -20.79
CA GLU A 58 5.72 -15.98 -21.09
C GLU A 58 7.12 -16.57 -21.25
N LEU A 59 7.54 -17.48 -20.36
CA LEU A 59 8.84 -18.17 -20.49
C LEU A 59 8.94 -18.91 -21.83
N TYR A 60 7.89 -19.61 -22.24
CA TYR A 60 7.86 -20.31 -23.52
C TYR A 60 8.03 -19.35 -24.70
N TYR A 61 7.29 -18.25 -24.73
CA TYR A 61 7.43 -17.25 -25.80
C TYR A 61 8.81 -16.60 -25.80
N SER A 62 9.37 -16.35 -24.62
CA SER A 62 10.70 -15.76 -24.46
C SER A 62 11.79 -16.69 -25.03
N ASN A 63 11.76 -17.97 -24.67
CA ASN A 63 12.67 -18.98 -25.20
C ASN A 63 12.52 -19.16 -26.72
N ARG A 64 11.29 -19.12 -27.24
CA ARG A 64 11.03 -19.20 -28.69
C ARG A 64 11.62 -18.03 -29.47
N ASN A 65 11.53 -16.82 -28.93
CA ASN A 65 12.00 -15.60 -29.59
C ASN A 65 13.51 -15.40 -29.44
N ARG A 66 14.17 -16.19 -28.59
CA ARG A 66 15.61 -16.16 -28.42
C ARG A 66 16.30 -16.56 -29.72
N LYS A 67 17.16 -15.69 -30.23
CA LYS A 67 18.03 -15.99 -31.37
C LYS A 67 19.16 -16.85 -30.84
N GLY A 68 19.34 -18.06 -31.38
CA GLY A 68 20.53 -18.84 -31.08
C GLY A 68 21.79 -18.16 -31.65
N ALA A 69 22.97 -18.55 -31.18
CA ALA A 69 24.27 -18.06 -31.65
C ALA A 69 24.43 -18.16 -33.20
N ASP A 70 23.71 -19.09 -33.83
CA ASP A 70 23.72 -19.33 -35.28
C ASP A 70 22.75 -18.41 -36.07
N GLY A 71 22.06 -17.48 -35.40
CA GLY A 71 21.14 -16.53 -36.03
C GLY A 71 19.82 -17.13 -36.52
N GLU A 72 19.59 -18.42 -36.30
CA GLU A 72 18.35 -19.14 -36.61
C GLU A 72 17.43 -19.19 -35.38
N ASN A 73 16.12 -19.08 -35.59
CA ASN A 73 15.13 -19.06 -34.51
C ASN A 73 14.96 -20.47 -33.91
N GLY A 74 15.22 -20.57 -32.59
CA GLY A 74 14.81 -21.61 -31.64
C GLY A 74 14.36 -22.97 -32.20
N LYS A 75 15.33 -23.88 -32.41
CA LYS A 75 15.06 -25.27 -32.80
C LYS A 75 15.30 -26.31 -31.71
N ASP A 76 15.95 -25.98 -30.59
CA ASP A 76 16.18 -26.98 -29.56
C ASP A 76 14.89 -27.26 -28.76
N ASP A 77 14.38 -28.48 -28.91
CA ASP A 77 13.20 -28.99 -28.21
C ASP A 77 13.38 -28.98 -26.68
N SER A 78 14.62 -28.86 -26.18
CA SER A 78 14.93 -28.72 -24.74
C SER A 78 14.45 -27.39 -24.16
N ASP A 79 14.50 -26.32 -24.94
CA ASP A 79 14.12 -24.97 -24.49
C ASP A 79 12.61 -24.77 -24.53
N ARG A 80 11.93 -25.51 -25.41
CA ARG A 80 10.45 -25.59 -25.47
C ARG A 80 9.87 -26.32 -24.26
N ASN A 81 10.63 -27.27 -23.71
CA ASN A 81 10.25 -28.06 -22.53
C ASN A 81 10.78 -27.47 -21.22
N SER A 82 10.74 -26.14 -21.08
CA SER A 82 11.20 -25.46 -19.87
C SER A 82 10.13 -25.41 -18.77
N PHE A 83 10.55 -25.54 -17.52
CA PHE A 83 9.70 -25.40 -16.34
C PHE A 83 9.94 -24.06 -15.64
N VAL A 84 8.88 -23.42 -15.18
CA VAL A 84 8.93 -22.27 -14.27
C VAL A 84 8.79 -22.76 -12.84
N TYR A 85 9.84 -22.57 -12.05
CA TYR A 85 9.86 -22.79 -10.61
C TYR A 85 9.66 -21.47 -9.89
N SER A 86 8.71 -21.43 -8.95
CA SER A 86 8.43 -20.26 -8.13
C SER A 86 8.20 -20.65 -6.68
N VAL A 87 8.60 -19.78 -5.77
CA VAL A 87 8.47 -19.93 -4.32
C VAL A 87 7.61 -18.76 -3.80
N PRO A 88 6.76 -18.95 -2.78
CA PRO A 88 6.03 -17.85 -2.17
C PRO A 88 6.99 -16.78 -1.60
N PHE A 89 6.52 -15.54 -1.54
CA PHE A 89 7.25 -14.45 -0.89
C PHE A 89 7.44 -14.74 0.60
N ASP A 90 8.60 -14.33 1.14
CA ASP A 90 8.97 -14.50 2.56
C ASP A 90 8.83 -15.94 3.07
N ALA A 91 9.10 -16.92 2.20
CA ALA A 91 9.01 -18.33 2.50
C ALA A 91 9.92 -18.75 3.67
N GLY A 92 11.06 -18.08 3.87
CA GLY A 92 12.02 -18.43 4.92
C GLY A 92 11.46 -18.42 6.34
N ASN A 93 10.39 -17.66 6.61
CA ASN A 93 9.75 -17.60 7.92
C ASN A 93 8.68 -18.71 8.12
N ARG A 94 8.37 -19.50 7.09
CA ARG A 94 7.38 -20.58 7.13
C ARG A 94 8.06 -21.93 7.34
N ASN A 95 7.42 -22.80 8.13
CA ASN A 95 7.94 -24.13 8.43
C ASN A 95 7.69 -25.17 7.30
N ASP A 96 6.66 -24.98 6.47
CA ASP A 96 6.32 -25.87 5.35
C ASP A 96 6.28 -25.08 4.03
N THR A 97 7.45 -24.85 3.44
CA THR A 97 7.58 -24.11 2.18
C THR A 97 7.37 -25.02 0.98
N LEU A 98 6.45 -24.62 0.10
CA LEU A 98 6.14 -25.34 -1.13
C LEU A 98 6.75 -24.61 -2.33
N VAL A 99 7.33 -25.38 -3.24
CA VAL A 99 7.79 -24.89 -4.55
C VAL A 99 6.74 -25.26 -5.58
N THR A 100 6.32 -24.27 -6.36
CA THR A 100 5.38 -24.49 -7.49
C THR A 100 6.19 -24.61 -8.77
N ALA A 101 6.09 -25.76 -9.44
CA ALA A 101 6.62 -25.96 -10.78
C ALA A 101 5.46 -25.89 -11.79
N SER A 102 5.60 -25.10 -12.84
CA SER A 102 4.60 -24.93 -13.89
C SER A 102 5.22 -25.02 -15.29
N HIS A 103 4.46 -25.58 -16.23
CA HIS A 103 4.88 -25.79 -17.61
C HIS A 103 3.68 -25.58 -18.55
N ALA A 104 3.91 -24.79 -19.60
CA ALA A 104 2.89 -24.46 -20.57
C ALA A 104 2.89 -25.44 -21.74
N ILE A 105 1.71 -25.99 -22.05
CA ILE A 105 1.47 -26.91 -23.16
C ILE A 105 0.96 -26.11 -24.34
N PHE A 106 1.72 -26.13 -25.42
CA PHE A 106 1.37 -25.51 -26.69
C PHE A 106 0.93 -26.56 -27.70
N HIS A 107 -0.04 -26.21 -28.53
CA HIS A 107 -0.42 -26.99 -29.69
C HIS A 107 -0.01 -26.24 -30.95
N ALA A 108 0.72 -26.94 -31.83
CA ALA A 108 1.17 -26.44 -33.12
C ALA A 108 0.26 -26.98 -34.22
N ASP A 109 -0.36 -26.08 -34.98
CA ASP A 109 -1.05 -26.38 -36.23
C ASP A 109 -0.34 -25.66 -37.38
N GLY A 110 0.57 -26.40 -38.03
CA GLY A 110 1.46 -25.87 -39.06
C GLY A 110 2.41 -24.81 -38.51
N ALA A 111 2.28 -23.57 -38.99
CA ALA A 111 3.11 -22.43 -38.57
C ALA A 111 2.54 -21.65 -37.37
N ARG A 112 1.35 -22.01 -36.88
CA ARG A 112 0.67 -21.33 -35.77
C ARG A 112 0.75 -22.21 -34.53
N GLU A 113 1.13 -21.60 -33.41
CA GLU A 113 1.18 -22.26 -32.11
C GLU A 113 0.35 -21.45 -31.12
N ALA A 114 -0.43 -22.14 -30.30
CA ALA A 114 -1.27 -21.51 -29.28
C ALA A 114 -1.15 -22.26 -27.94
N PRO A 115 -1.17 -21.55 -26.80
CA PRO A 115 -1.19 -22.17 -25.49
C PRO A 115 -2.55 -22.83 -25.27
N VAL A 116 -2.55 -24.13 -24.96
CA VAL A 116 -3.78 -24.90 -24.70
C VAL A 116 -4.07 -24.95 -23.20
N ALA A 117 -3.04 -25.25 -22.42
CA ALA A 117 -3.14 -25.40 -20.98
C ALA A 117 -1.78 -25.23 -20.31
N VAL A 118 -1.79 -24.96 -19.01
CA VAL A 118 -0.60 -24.99 -18.16
C VAL A 118 -0.80 -26.09 -17.12
N VAL A 119 0.17 -26.99 -17.04
CA VAL A 119 0.25 -28.03 -16.01
C VAL A 119 1.25 -27.62 -14.96
N GLY A 120 1.04 -28.06 -13.73
CA GLY A 120 2.00 -27.83 -12.67
C GLY A 120 1.81 -28.75 -11.49
N PHE A 121 2.76 -28.69 -10.58
CA PHE A 121 2.69 -29.41 -9.32
C PHE A 121 3.42 -28.65 -8.22
N GLN A 122 3.01 -28.88 -6.99
CA GLN A 122 3.63 -28.36 -5.79
C GLN A 122 4.31 -29.48 -5.02
N PHE A 123 5.50 -29.18 -4.49
CA PHE A 123 6.29 -30.14 -3.73
C PHE A 123 7.10 -29.42 -2.64
N HIS A 124 7.55 -30.17 -1.65
CA HIS A 124 8.27 -29.58 -0.52
C HIS A 124 9.64 -29.05 -0.93
N HIS A 125 9.94 -27.81 -0.52
CA HIS A 125 11.24 -27.17 -0.71
C HIS A 125 12.38 -27.99 -0.10
N SER A 126 12.13 -28.64 1.04
CA SER A 126 13.12 -29.48 1.73
C SER A 126 13.69 -30.59 0.84
N ALA A 127 12.87 -31.20 -0.02
CA ALA A 127 13.33 -32.22 -0.96
C ALA A 127 14.19 -31.62 -2.07
N LEU A 128 13.84 -30.43 -2.58
CA LEU A 128 14.65 -29.69 -3.55
C LEU A 128 16.01 -29.30 -2.98
N TYR A 129 16.01 -28.73 -1.77
CA TYR A 129 17.21 -28.35 -1.05
C TYR A 129 18.12 -29.55 -0.80
N THR A 130 17.56 -30.70 -0.39
CA THR A 130 18.33 -31.93 -0.16
C THR A 130 18.98 -32.44 -1.45
N LEU A 131 18.26 -32.40 -2.57
CA LEU A 131 18.81 -32.74 -3.88
C LEU A 131 19.94 -31.80 -4.27
N PHE A 132 19.71 -30.49 -4.14
CA PHE A 132 20.71 -29.46 -4.43
C PHE A 132 21.97 -29.65 -3.59
N LYS A 133 21.81 -29.88 -2.28
CA LYS A 133 22.91 -30.13 -1.36
C LYS A 133 23.69 -31.38 -1.75
N ASN A 134 23.01 -32.46 -2.11
CA ASN A 134 23.66 -33.68 -2.55
C ASN A 134 24.51 -33.46 -3.80
N ILE A 135 23.97 -32.80 -4.82
CA ILE A 135 24.69 -32.51 -6.07
C ILE A 135 25.89 -31.59 -5.83
N THR A 136 25.70 -30.51 -5.09
CA THR A 136 26.75 -29.50 -4.87
C THR A 136 27.80 -29.91 -3.83
N SER A 137 27.51 -30.93 -3.02
CA SER A 137 28.49 -31.57 -2.12
C SER A 137 29.32 -32.66 -2.81
N GLN A 138 28.86 -33.18 -3.94
CA GLN A 138 29.58 -34.19 -4.70
C GLN A 138 30.48 -33.54 -5.75
N CYS A 139 31.78 -33.68 -5.57
CA CYS A 139 32.72 -33.46 -6.67
C CYS A 139 32.51 -34.55 -7.73
N GLY A 140 32.37 -34.15 -9.00
CA GLY A 140 32.21 -35.08 -10.11
C GLY A 140 33.30 -36.17 -10.09
N HIS A 141 32.90 -37.43 -10.31
CA HIS A 141 33.78 -38.60 -10.26
C HIS A 141 35.03 -38.41 -11.14
N GLY A 142 36.16 -38.07 -10.53
CA GLY A 142 37.49 -38.15 -11.14
C GLY A 142 38.21 -36.82 -11.44
N ASP A 143 37.71 -35.65 -11.02
CA ASP A 143 38.51 -34.41 -11.15
C ASP A 143 39.32 -34.12 -9.88
N PRO A 144 40.66 -34.28 -9.90
CA PRO A 144 41.52 -33.98 -8.76
C PRO A 144 41.62 -32.48 -8.42
N ARG A 145 40.97 -31.59 -9.18
CA ARG A 145 40.91 -30.13 -8.91
C ARG A 145 39.69 -29.70 -8.11
N CYS A 146 38.74 -30.59 -7.83
CA CYS A 146 37.57 -30.26 -7.03
C CYS A 146 37.92 -30.32 -5.53
N GLU A 147 38.58 -29.28 -5.04
CA GLU A 147 38.96 -29.15 -3.62
C GLU A 147 37.92 -28.34 -2.83
N LYS A 148 37.11 -27.52 -3.53
CA LYS A 148 36.15 -26.59 -2.92
C LYS A 148 34.72 -26.87 -3.40
N THR A 149 33.78 -26.91 -2.46
CA THR A 149 32.35 -27.10 -2.72
C THR A 149 31.53 -25.94 -2.19
N CYS A 150 30.23 -25.89 -2.50
CA CYS A 150 29.30 -24.87 -1.98
C CYS A 150 29.16 -24.88 -0.44
N PHE A 151 29.62 -25.92 0.25
CA PHE A 151 29.46 -26.07 1.71
C PHE A 151 30.79 -26.12 2.47
N THR A 152 31.93 -25.89 1.80
CA THR A 152 33.24 -25.84 2.46
C THR A 152 33.55 -24.45 3.05
N GLY A 153 32.60 -23.51 3.05
CA GLY A 153 32.70 -22.18 3.66
C GLY A 153 33.33 -21.09 2.79
N ASP A 154 34.11 -21.47 1.78
CA ASP A 154 34.76 -20.54 0.84
C ASP A 154 33.77 -19.91 -0.15
N TYR A 155 32.72 -20.64 -0.53
CA TYR A 155 31.73 -20.21 -1.50
C TYR A 155 30.33 -20.22 -0.91
N GLN A 156 29.51 -19.26 -1.32
CA GLN A 156 28.06 -19.25 -1.08
C GLN A 156 27.33 -19.46 -2.39
N CYS A 157 26.50 -20.51 -2.43
CA CYS A 157 25.75 -20.88 -3.61
C CYS A 157 24.26 -20.55 -3.43
N TYR A 158 23.70 -19.86 -4.43
CA TYR A 158 22.30 -19.47 -4.48
C TYR A 158 21.68 -19.96 -5.77
N VAL A 159 20.43 -20.39 -5.71
CA VAL A 159 19.60 -20.57 -6.90
C VAL A 159 18.57 -19.46 -6.92
N ILE A 160 18.60 -18.65 -7.97
CA ILE A 160 17.70 -17.51 -8.15
C ILE A 160 16.79 -17.71 -9.35
N ASP A 161 15.63 -17.08 -9.29
CA ASP A 161 14.64 -17.02 -10.35
C ASP A 161 15.01 -15.97 -11.42
N ASN A 162 14.38 -16.00 -12.59
CA ASN A 162 14.55 -15.02 -13.67
C ASN A 162 14.13 -13.59 -13.27
N ASN A 163 13.44 -13.42 -12.15
CA ASN A 163 13.10 -12.12 -11.56
C ASN A 163 14.00 -11.73 -10.36
N GLY A 164 15.05 -12.51 -10.07
CA GLY A 164 15.99 -12.19 -9.00
C GLY A 164 15.52 -12.54 -7.59
N PHE A 165 14.52 -13.42 -7.44
CA PHE A 165 14.11 -13.96 -6.14
C PHE A 165 14.88 -15.22 -5.79
N VAL A 166 15.23 -15.39 -4.52
CA VAL A 166 16.01 -16.54 -4.05
C VAL A 166 15.10 -17.76 -3.88
N VAL A 167 15.38 -18.82 -4.62
CA VAL A 167 14.67 -20.11 -4.54
C VAL A 167 15.38 -21.08 -3.60
N ILE A 168 16.71 -21.13 -3.66
CA ILE A 168 17.55 -21.95 -2.76
C ILE A 168 18.68 -21.09 -2.23
N SER A 169 18.83 -21.08 -0.90
CA SER A 169 20.00 -20.55 -0.20
C SER A 169 20.48 -21.56 0.84
N GLU A 170 21.73 -21.44 1.28
CA GLU A 170 22.24 -22.11 2.46
C GLU A 170 21.40 -21.78 3.71
N GLN A 171 20.95 -20.52 3.81
CA GLN A 171 20.15 -20.01 4.92
C GLN A 171 18.69 -19.98 4.52
N LEU A 172 17.88 -20.84 5.16
CA LEU A 172 16.46 -20.99 4.81
C LEU A 172 15.67 -19.67 4.91
N GLN A 173 16.06 -18.78 5.84
CA GLN A 173 15.42 -17.47 6.05
C GLN A 173 15.49 -16.53 4.83
N GLU A 174 16.46 -16.72 3.94
CA GLU A 174 16.63 -15.91 2.73
C GLU A 174 15.73 -16.40 1.57
N THR A 175 15.07 -17.55 1.73
CA THR A 175 14.22 -18.14 0.69
C THR A 175 12.97 -17.30 0.47
N GLY A 176 12.66 -16.96 -0.79
CA GLY A 176 11.54 -16.11 -1.17
C GLY A 176 11.82 -14.61 -1.01
N ALA A 177 13.01 -14.21 -0.53
CA ALA A 177 13.44 -12.83 -0.49
C ALA A 177 14.05 -12.40 -1.84
N PHE A 178 14.01 -11.09 -2.11
CA PHE A 178 14.67 -10.52 -3.27
C PHE A 178 16.19 -10.54 -3.09
N PHE A 179 16.94 -11.03 -4.08
CA PHE A 179 18.39 -11.18 -3.97
C PHE A 179 19.12 -9.85 -3.75
N GLY A 180 18.60 -8.74 -4.26
CA GLY A 180 19.15 -7.41 -3.99
C GLY A 180 18.98 -6.95 -2.53
N GLU A 181 18.02 -7.47 -1.78
CA GLU A 181 17.90 -7.19 -0.34
C GLU A 181 18.86 -8.06 0.47
N VAL A 182 19.11 -9.29 0.04
CA VAL A 182 20.03 -10.24 0.69
C VAL A 182 21.50 -9.90 0.41
N LYS A 183 21.87 -9.72 -0.87
CA LYS A 183 23.23 -9.45 -1.37
C LYS A 183 23.25 -8.28 -2.38
N PRO A 184 23.00 -7.04 -1.95
CA PRO A 184 22.88 -5.90 -2.86
C PRO A 184 24.12 -5.62 -3.72
N ALA A 185 25.32 -5.83 -3.17
CA ALA A 185 26.57 -5.61 -3.91
C ALA A 185 26.72 -6.52 -5.13
N PHE A 186 26.22 -7.76 -5.04
CA PHE A 186 26.26 -8.69 -6.16
C PHE A 186 25.14 -8.42 -7.15
N MET A 187 23.93 -8.10 -6.68
CA MET A 187 22.83 -7.74 -7.57
C MET A 187 23.16 -6.51 -8.43
N GLN A 188 23.84 -5.50 -7.87
CA GLN A 188 24.32 -4.35 -8.65
C GLN A 188 25.29 -4.78 -9.77
N ARG A 189 26.23 -5.68 -9.48
CA ARG A 189 27.16 -6.20 -10.50
C ARG A 189 26.46 -6.98 -11.60
N LEU A 190 25.42 -7.73 -11.26
CA LEU A 190 24.60 -8.43 -12.25
C LEU A 190 23.88 -7.45 -13.20
N LEU A 191 23.57 -6.24 -12.75
CA LEU A 191 23.03 -5.17 -13.59
C LEU A 191 24.13 -4.53 -14.44
N ASP A 192 25.29 -4.23 -13.84
CA ASP A 192 26.44 -3.63 -14.54
C ASP A 192 26.96 -4.55 -15.65
N ASP A 193 27.00 -5.86 -15.40
CA ASP A 193 27.40 -6.89 -16.37
C ASP A 193 26.24 -7.28 -17.32
N SER A 194 25.10 -6.56 -17.30
CA SER A 194 23.94 -6.72 -18.19
C SER A 194 23.25 -8.09 -18.17
N ILE A 195 23.49 -8.89 -17.12
CA ILE A 195 22.83 -10.19 -16.91
C ILE A 195 21.39 -9.95 -16.49
N PHE A 196 21.15 -9.00 -15.59
CA PHE A 196 19.82 -8.52 -15.25
C PHE A 196 19.60 -7.12 -15.81
N ARG A 197 18.34 -6.78 -16.07
CA ARG A 197 17.89 -5.42 -16.33
C ARG A 197 16.90 -4.98 -15.26
N ASN A 198 16.91 -3.69 -14.94
CA ASN A 198 15.89 -3.08 -14.11
C ASN A 198 14.78 -2.47 -14.97
N VAL A 199 13.55 -2.58 -14.50
CA VAL A 199 12.36 -2.02 -15.14
C VAL A 199 11.63 -1.20 -14.09
N THR A 200 11.54 0.10 -14.30
CA THR A 200 10.79 1.00 -13.42
C THR A 200 9.32 1.03 -13.84
N VAL A 201 8.44 0.73 -12.89
CA VAL A 201 6.99 0.72 -13.08
C VAL A 201 6.38 1.80 -12.19
N TYR A 202 5.53 2.63 -12.78
CA TYR A 202 4.79 3.67 -12.08
C TYR A 202 3.35 3.20 -11.85
N ASP A 203 2.93 3.13 -10.59
CA ASP A 203 1.55 2.87 -10.19
C ASP A 203 0.89 4.19 -9.77
N TYR A 204 0.07 4.74 -10.67
CA TYR A 204 -0.70 5.98 -10.45
C TYR A 204 -2.01 5.77 -9.67
N GLN A 205 -2.31 4.54 -9.26
CA GLN A 205 -3.52 4.16 -8.54
C GLN A 205 -3.21 3.61 -7.14
N ALA A 206 -2.00 3.88 -6.65
CA ALA A 206 -1.57 3.44 -5.33
C ALA A 206 -2.25 4.22 -4.21
N VAL A 207 -2.19 3.64 -3.01
CA VAL A 207 -2.74 4.22 -1.78
C VAL A 207 -1.61 4.42 -0.78
N CYS A 208 -1.39 5.66 -0.37
CA CYS A 208 -0.42 6.03 0.65
C CYS A 208 -1.11 6.33 1.98
N PHE A 209 -0.42 6.06 3.08
CA PHE A 209 -0.90 6.29 4.43
C PHE A 209 -0.23 7.52 5.03
N MET A 210 -0.86 8.68 4.84
CA MET A 210 -0.34 9.92 5.39
C MET A 210 -0.65 10.04 6.88
N ALA A 211 0.37 10.39 7.67
CA ALA A 211 0.18 10.72 9.08
C ALA A 211 -0.61 12.03 9.18
N LYS A 212 -1.79 11.98 9.79
CA LYS A 212 -2.58 13.20 9.98
C LYS A 212 -1.94 14.05 11.07
N GLY A 213 -1.35 15.19 10.69
CA GLY A 213 -1.01 16.24 11.65
C GLY A 213 -2.26 16.66 12.43
N SER A 214 -2.19 16.62 13.76
CA SER A 214 -3.30 16.99 14.65
C SER A 214 -3.47 18.51 14.73
N ILE A 215 -3.83 19.16 13.62
CA ILE A 215 -4.20 20.58 13.64
C ILE A 215 -5.67 20.75 13.99
N ASN A 216 -5.97 20.71 15.29
CA ASN A 216 -7.22 21.23 15.84
C ASN A 216 -7.22 22.77 15.77
N LEU A 217 -7.49 23.33 14.59
CA LEU A 217 -7.63 24.79 14.38
C LEU A 217 -9.05 25.33 14.66
N GLY A 218 -10.00 24.46 15.04
CA GLY A 218 -11.41 24.84 15.24
C GLY A 218 -11.72 25.64 16.50
N THR A 219 -10.80 25.71 17.47
CA THR A 219 -11.05 26.30 18.79
C THR A 219 -10.49 27.71 18.98
N VAL A 220 -9.69 28.23 18.06
CA VAL A 220 -8.97 29.51 18.28
C VAL A 220 -9.82 30.75 17.98
N LEU A 221 -10.72 30.70 16.98
CA LEU A 221 -11.55 31.87 16.62
C LEU A 221 -12.85 32.01 17.45
N GLN A 222 -13.35 30.93 18.03
CA GLN A 222 -14.62 30.96 18.78
C GLN A 222 -14.45 31.46 20.22
N THR A 223 -13.25 31.46 20.77
CA THR A 223 -13.00 31.87 22.16
C THR A 223 -13.05 33.39 22.38
N PRO A 224 -12.44 34.28 21.55
CA PRO A 224 -12.48 35.72 21.84
C PRO A 224 -13.87 36.33 21.62
N LEU A 225 -14.58 35.97 20.55
CA LEU A 225 -15.91 36.53 20.26
C LEU A 225 -16.97 36.03 21.25
N ARG A 226 -16.88 34.78 21.70
CA ARG A 226 -17.80 34.22 22.70
C ARG A 226 -17.55 34.81 24.09
N LEU A 227 -16.29 35.07 24.46
CA LEU A 227 -15.95 35.78 25.69
C LEU A 227 -16.46 37.23 25.65
N LEU A 228 -16.30 37.91 24.51
CA LEU A 228 -16.78 39.28 24.32
C LEU A 228 -18.32 39.35 24.37
N TRP A 229 -19.01 38.41 23.72
CA TRP A 229 -20.48 38.30 23.82
C TRP A 229 -20.93 38.01 25.25
N TRP A 230 -20.27 37.08 25.95
CA TRP A 230 -20.57 36.77 27.35
C TRP A 230 -20.36 37.99 28.26
N LEU A 231 -19.28 38.74 28.09
CA LEU A 231 -19.02 39.99 28.82
C LEU A 231 -20.12 41.02 28.57
N LEU A 232 -20.51 41.25 27.30
CA LEU A 232 -21.57 42.21 26.96
C LEU A 232 -22.93 41.81 27.57
N THR A 233 -23.27 40.52 27.55
CA THR A 233 -24.53 40.06 28.15
C THR A 233 -24.53 40.18 29.68
N ASN A 234 -23.39 39.95 30.34
CA ASN A 234 -23.28 40.06 31.80
C ASN A 234 -23.20 41.52 32.28
N THR A 235 -22.56 42.41 31.53
CA THR A 235 -22.54 43.84 31.90
C THR A 235 -23.93 44.46 31.75
N PHE A 236 -24.68 44.07 30.71
CA PHE A 236 -26.05 44.53 30.54
C PHE A 236 -26.98 44.00 31.64
N SER A 237 -26.89 42.71 32.00
CA SER A 237 -27.70 42.15 33.08
C SER A 237 -27.38 42.80 34.44
N TYR A 238 -26.10 43.08 34.71
CA TYR A 238 -25.69 43.79 35.93
C TYR A 238 -26.22 45.22 35.97
N LEU A 239 -26.16 45.96 34.85
CA LEU A 239 -26.73 47.30 34.75
C LEU A 239 -28.24 47.31 35.01
N VAL A 240 -28.98 46.37 34.43
CA VAL A 240 -30.43 46.21 34.68
C VAL A 240 -30.69 45.90 36.15
N TRP A 241 -29.90 45.01 36.76
CA TRP A 241 -30.03 44.68 38.18
C TRP A 241 -29.75 45.88 39.09
N VAL A 242 -28.71 46.67 38.82
CA VAL A 242 -28.39 47.90 39.57
C VAL A 242 -29.50 48.93 39.42
N VAL A 243 -30.00 49.16 38.20
CA VAL A 243 -31.12 50.08 37.97
C VAL A 243 -32.35 49.61 38.73
N MET A 244 -32.68 48.33 38.67
CA MET A 244 -33.80 47.74 39.41
C MET A 244 -33.62 47.91 40.92
N GLN A 245 -32.42 47.65 41.46
CA GLN A 245 -32.12 47.86 42.89
C GLN A 245 -32.21 49.33 43.29
N LEU A 246 -31.81 50.26 42.40
CA LEU A 246 -31.87 51.69 42.64
C LEU A 246 -33.32 52.20 42.61
N PHE A 247 -34.16 51.65 41.72
CA PHE A 247 -35.60 51.88 41.75
C PHE A 247 -36.24 51.30 43.01
N LEU A 248 -35.86 50.08 43.42
CA LEU A 248 -36.39 49.41 44.59
C LEU A 248 -35.93 50.10 45.89
N SER A 249 -34.71 50.65 45.93
CA SER A 249 -34.22 51.44 47.06
C SER A 249 -34.83 52.83 47.10
N LEU A 250 -35.11 53.47 45.95
CA LEU A 250 -35.87 54.72 45.91
C LEU A 250 -37.32 54.49 46.35
N ALA A 251 -37.93 53.38 45.92
CA ALA A 251 -39.26 52.98 46.34
C ALA A 251 -39.30 52.67 47.84
N ARG A 252 -38.30 51.93 48.36
CA ARG A 252 -38.16 51.69 49.81
C ARG A 252 -37.85 52.96 50.59
N ALA A 253 -37.05 53.89 50.09
CA ALA A 253 -36.83 55.17 50.74
C ALA A 253 -38.10 56.05 50.76
N TYR A 254 -39.01 55.85 49.80
CA TYR A 254 -40.34 56.46 49.80
C TYR A 254 -41.29 55.76 50.79
N ASP A 255 -41.15 54.44 50.93
CA ASP A 255 -41.94 53.59 51.83
C ASP A 255 -41.47 53.72 53.30
N GLU A 256 -40.17 53.92 53.56
CA GLU A 256 -39.56 53.99 54.90
C GLU A 256 -39.73 55.38 55.57
N MET A 257 -40.49 56.29 54.93
CA MET A 257 -41.12 57.45 55.58
C MET A 257 -42.48 57.09 56.22
N TYR A 258 -43.01 55.90 55.94
CA TYR A 258 -44.23 55.35 56.52
C TYR A 258 -43.99 53.90 56.93
N ASP A 259 -43.80 53.71 58.23
CA ASP A 259 -44.07 52.50 59.00
C ASP A 259 -42.85 51.90 59.71
N THR A 260 -43.10 51.66 60.99
CA THR A 260 -42.15 51.41 62.07
C THR A 260 -42.36 50.00 62.60
N GLY A 261 -41.27 49.24 62.76
CA GLY A 261 -41.24 47.95 63.46
C GLY A 261 -41.14 46.74 62.52
N ALA A 262 -40.54 45.61 62.87
CA ALA A 262 -39.91 45.12 64.08
C ALA A 262 -39.45 43.67 63.79
N TYR A 263 -38.19 43.34 64.13
CA TYR A 263 -37.62 41.99 64.42
C TYR A 263 -37.68 40.91 63.28
N ASP A 264 -36.79 39.92 63.13
CA ASP A 264 -35.98 39.13 64.05
C ASP A 264 -34.70 38.56 63.39
N VAL A 265 -33.72 38.26 64.24
CA VAL A 265 -32.43 37.58 63.96
C VAL A 265 -32.56 36.09 64.30
N VAL A 266 -32.10 35.17 63.44
CA VAL A 266 -31.75 33.78 63.83
C VAL A 266 -30.53 33.29 63.02
N PRO A 267 -29.61 32.51 63.63
CA PRO A 267 -28.21 32.38 63.20
C PRO A 267 -27.90 31.19 62.26
N GLU A 268 -26.74 31.35 61.62
CA GLU A 268 -25.97 30.45 60.75
C GLU A 268 -25.66 29.08 61.39
N LEU A 269 -25.82 27.99 60.62
CA LEU A 269 -25.53 26.62 61.05
C LEU A 269 -24.64 25.88 60.02
N GLY A 270 -23.35 25.80 60.35
CA GLY A 270 -22.45 24.65 60.19
C GLY A 270 -22.22 24.03 58.80
N ASP A 271 -21.04 24.31 58.23
CA ASP A 271 -20.41 23.53 57.16
C ASP A 271 -20.26 22.04 57.55
N LEU A 272 -20.68 21.15 56.66
CA LEU A 272 -20.40 19.71 56.68
C LEU A 272 -19.48 19.38 55.51
N ASP A 273 -18.21 19.06 55.81
CA ASP A 273 -17.24 18.56 54.84
C ASP A 273 -17.63 17.17 54.30
N ASP A 274 -17.71 17.04 52.97
CA ASP A 274 -18.01 15.80 52.23
C ASP A 274 -16.76 14.89 52.14
N PRO A 275 -16.79 13.64 52.67
CA PRO A 275 -15.62 12.76 52.75
C PRO A 275 -15.32 11.99 51.45
N THR A 276 -15.89 12.34 50.30
CA THR A 276 -15.77 11.55 49.06
C THR A 276 -14.65 11.96 48.08
N LEU A 277 -13.83 12.98 48.40
CA LEU A 277 -12.85 13.57 47.48
C LEU A 277 -11.67 12.64 47.07
N ASN A 278 -11.48 11.48 47.69
CA ASN A 278 -10.27 10.67 47.50
C ASN A 278 -10.46 9.32 46.77
N ARG A 279 -11.61 9.03 46.15
CA ARG A 279 -11.89 7.66 45.64
C ARG A 279 -11.76 7.41 44.13
N TYR A 280 -11.47 8.40 43.30
CA TYR A 280 -11.27 8.16 41.87
C TYR A 280 -9.96 8.75 41.37
N LYS A 281 -8.87 8.00 41.54
CA LYS A 281 -7.69 8.14 40.68
C LYS A 281 -7.91 7.24 39.47
N GLU A 282 -8.30 7.83 38.35
CA GLU A 282 -8.29 7.14 37.06
C GLU A 282 -6.87 6.61 36.77
N PRO A 283 -6.70 5.38 36.27
CA PRO A 283 -5.40 4.91 35.86
C PRO A 283 -4.89 5.78 34.71
N GLU A 284 -3.62 6.21 34.80
CA GLU A 284 -2.92 6.90 33.71
C GLU A 284 -2.88 5.98 32.48
N PHE A 285 -3.83 6.14 31.58
CA PHE A 285 -3.68 5.68 30.22
C PHE A 285 -2.53 6.49 29.62
N ASN A 286 -1.35 5.87 29.50
CA ASN A 286 -0.39 6.27 28.48
C ASN A 286 -1.20 6.36 27.18
N LYS A 287 -1.44 7.59 26.71
CA LYS A 287 -2.08 7.83 25.43
C LYS A 287 -1.12 7.30 24.38
N VAL A 288 -1.28 6.03 24.02
CA VAL A 288 -0.78 5.50 22.77
C VAL A 288 -1.48 6.36 21.72
N LEU A 289 -0.76 7.34 21.17
CA LEU A 289 -1.25 8.11 20.05
C LEU A 289 -1.36 7.12 18.89
N ILE A 290 -2.56 6.57 18.69
CA ILE A 290 -2.87 5.85 17.47
C ILE A 290 -2.78 6.90 16.37
N ASN A 291 -1.71 6.84 15.60
CA ASN A 291 -1.50 7.75 14.47
C ASN A 291 -2.63 7.48 13.49
N ARG A 292 -3.61 8.39 13.42
CA ARG A 292 -4.74 8.25 12.50
C ARG A 292 -4.21 8.46 11.09
N THR A 293 -3.84 7.37 10.42
CA THR A 293 -3.50 7.39 9.01
C THR A 293 -4.78 7.46 8.19
N ARG A 294 -4.78 8.28 7.13
CA ARG A 294 -5.85 8.31 6.14
C ARG A 294 -5.30 7.77 4.83
N PRO A 295 -5.98 6.82 4.17
CA PRO A 295 -5.60 6.40 2.84
C PRO A 295 -5.86 7.56 1.87
N GLU A 296 -4.83 7.98 1.15
CA GLU A 296 -4.90 8.99 0.11
C GLU A 296 -4.30 8.43 -1.19
N PRO A 297 -4.83 8.80 -2.37
CA PRO A 297 -4.27 8.36 -3.64
C PRO A 297 -2.88 8.99 -3.83
N CYS A 298 -1.91 8.18 -4.22
CA CYS A 298 -0.54 8.61 -4.47
C CYS A 298 0.06 7.82 -5.63
N ASP A 299 1.23 8.25 -6.08
CA ASP A 299 1.96 7.57 -7.13
C ASP A 299 3.09 6.76 -6.49
N HIS A 300 3.12 5.44 -6.73
CA HIS A 300 4.23 4.59 -6.31
C HIS A 300 5.16 4.33 -7.49
N VAL A 301 6.46 4.26 -7.20
CA VAL A 301 7.47 3.73 -8.12
C VAL A 301 7.98 2.42 -7.57
N ILE A 302 7.96 1.41 -8.44
CA ILE A 302 8.48 0.08 -8.17
C ILE A 302 9.61 -0.18 -9.15
N THR A 303 10.74 -0.67 -8.67
CA THR A 303 11.82 -1.14 -9.54
C THR A 303 11.80 -2.66 -9.55
N LEU A 304 11.44 -3.23 -10.69
CA LEU A 304 11.44 -4.68 -10.92
C LEU A 304 12.72 -5.09 -11.64
N TYR A 305 13.05 -6.38 -11.52
CA TYR A 305 14.24 -6.94 -12.13
C TYR A 305 13.87 -8.14 -12.98
N GLU A 306 14.52 -8.26 -14.13
CA GLU A 306 14.29 -9.32 -15.09
C GLU A 306 15.62 -9.76 -15.67
N LEU A 307 15.78 -11.06 -15.85
CA LEU A 307 16.90 -11.64 -16.59
C LEU A 307 16.91 -11.09 -18.01
N ASN A 308 18.07 -10.64 -18.45
CA ASN A 308 18.25 -10.18 -19.80
C ASN A 308 18.32 -11.37 -20.76
N MET A 309 17.26 -11.55 -21.56
CA MET A 309 17.14 -12.66 -22.50
C MET A 309 17.92 -12.43 -23.81
N ASP A 310 18.44 -11.22 -24.02
CA ASP A 310 19.23 -10.87 -25.21
C ASP A 310 20.67 -11.42 -25.14
N VAL A 311 21.17 -11.75 -23.94
CA VAL A 311 22.51 -12.31 -23.72
C VAL A 311 22.43 -13.82 -23.77
N ASP A 312 23.33 -14.50 -24.49
CA ASP A 312 23.33 -15.96 -24.58
C ASP A 312 23.50 -16.64 -23.21
N PRO A 313 22.78 -17.75 -22.95
CA PRO A 313 22.80 -18.44 -21.66
C PRO A 313 24.09 -19.25 -21.56
N SER A 314 25.20 -18.56 -21.34
CA SER A 314 26.52 -19.14 -21.18
C SER A 314 26.98 -19.01 -19.73
N VAL A 315 27.97 -19.83 -19.36
CA VAL A 315 28.59 -19.72 -18.04
C VAL A 315 29.32 -18.39 -17.97
N TYR A 316 28.78 -17.45 -17.20
CA TYR A 316 29.44 -16.17 -16.98
C TYR A 316 30.39 -16.30 -15.80
N THR A 317 31.68 -16.08 -16.04
CA THR A 317 32.71 -16.13 -15.00
C THR A 317 33.42 -14.79 -14.95
N LYS A 318 33.38 -14.13 -13.79
CA LYS A 318 34.18 -12.93 -13.54
C LYS A 318 35.42 -13.32 -12.75
N GLU A 319 36.60 -13.04 -13.30
CA GLU A 319 37.87 -13.25 -12.60
C GLU A 319 38.12 -12.18 -11.54
N ALA A 320 38.84 -12.54 -10.47
CA ALA A 320 39.20 -11.62 -9.41
C ALA A 320 40.32 -10.68 -9.87
N HIS A 321 40.01 -9.41 -10.09
CA HIS A 321 41.04 -8.38 -10.26
C HIS A 321 41.17 -7.54 -8.99
N GLN A 322 42.37 -7.55 -8.40
CA GLN A 322 42.80 -6.76 -7.22
C GLN A 322 42.06 -7.09 -5.90
N CYS A 323 40.76 -6.81 -5.81
CA CYS A 323 39.87 -7.11 -4.67
C CYS A 323 38.40 -7.29 -5.11
N GLU A 324 38.14 -7.43 -6.42
CA GLU A 324 36.81 -7.74 -6.92
C GLU A 324 36.49 -9.22 -6.67
N ARG A 325 35.39 -9.47 -5.94
CA ARG A 325 34.93 -10.84 -5.69
C ARG A 325 34.57 -11.52 -7.02
N PRO A 326 35.21 -12.66 -7.34
CA PRO A 326 34.81 -13.46 -8.48
C PRO A 326 33.44 -14.06 -8.19
N TYR A 327 32.65 -14.22 -9.25
CA TYR A 327 31.38 -14.91 -9.17
C TYR A 327 31.12 -15.63 -10.48
N VAL A 328 30.38 -16.73 -10.37
CA VAL A 328 29.97 -17.54 -11.52
C VAL A 328 28.46 -17.57 -11.59
N VAL A 329 27.93 -17.32 -12.78
CA VAL A 329 26.51 -17.45 -13.11
C VAL A 329 26.35 -18.60 -14.08
N LEU A 330 25.54 -19.59 -13.70
CA LEU A 330 25.26 -20.77 -14.50
C LEU A 330 23.74 -20.90 -14.71
N PRO A 331 23.22 -20.78 -15.93
CA PRO A 331 21.82 -21.09 -16.20
C PRO A 331 21.55 -22.59 -16.02
N ILE A 332 20.46 -22.92 -15.33
CA ILE A 332 20.01 -24.30 -15.16
C ILE A 332 19.17 -24.68 -16.39
N PRO A 333 19.58 -25.69 -17.18
CA PRO A 333 18.93 -26.02 -18.44
C PRO A 333 17.46 -26.39 -18.25
N SER A 334 16.62 -26.06 -19.24
CA SER A 334 15.17 -26.32 -19.23
C SER A 334 14.44 -25.77 -18.01
N SER A 335 14.91 -24.64 -17.45
CA SER A 335 14.26 -23.95 -16.34
C SER A 335 14.44 -22.44 -16.41
N ASN A 336 13.68 -21.72 -15.58
CA ASN A 336 13.86 -20.28 -15.31
C ASN A 336 14.97 -19.96 -14.29
N LEU A 337 15.67 -20.96 -13.76
CA LEU A 337 16.56 -20.81 -12.62
C LEU A 337 18.01 -20.55 -13.05
N LEU A 338 18.72 -19.78 -12.24
CA LEU A 338 20.15 -19.51 -12.37
C LEU A 338 20.86 -19.92 -11.08
N LEU A 339 21.96 -20.66 -11.21
CA LEU A 339 22.89 -20.95 -10.13
C LEU A 339 23.94 -19.83 -10.05
N LEU A 340 24.01 -19.18 -8.90
CA LEU A 340 25.04 -18.21 -8.55
C LEU A 340 26.01 -18.82 -7.55
N VAL A 341 27.30 -18.74 -7.85
CA VAL A 341 28.38 -19.15 -6.94
C VAL A 341 29.21 -17.92 -6.61
N LEU A 342 29.19 -17.52 -5.34
CA LEU A 342 29.82 -16.30 -4.85
C LEU A 342 31.01 -16.63 -3.96
N ASP A 343 32.13 -15.94 -4.15
CA ASP A 343 33.27 -16.02 -3.24
C ASP A 343 33.07 -15.08 -2.02
N THR A 344 33.34 -15.60 -0.82
CA THR A 344 33.15 -14.87 0.45
C THR A 344 34.42 -14.18 0.97
N LEU A 345 35.58 -14.43 0.38
CA LEU A 345 36.90 -14.14 0.99
C LEU A 345 37.35 -12.67 0.95
N CYS A 346 36.64 -11.76 0.26
CA CYS A 346 37.00 -10.33 0.21
C CYS A 346 36.03 -9.44 1.01
N PRO A 347 36.44 -8.37 1.69
CA PRO A 347 35.52 -7.46 2.38
C PRO A 347 34.54 -6.75 1.40
N LEU A 348 33.33 -6.44 1.87
CA LEU A 348 32.35 -5.71 1.05
C LEU A 348 32.80 -4.24 0.84
N PRO A 349 32.42 -3.61 -0.29
CA PRO A 349 32.55 -2.16 -0.46
C PRO A 349 31.88 -1.41 0.68
N THR A 350 32.43 -0.26 1.09
CA THR A 350 31.91 0.57 2.18
C THR A 350 30.55 1.21 1.86
N HIS A 351 30.21 1.34 0.58
CA HIS A 351 28.94 1.88 0.11
C HIS A 351 28.28 0.85 -0.81
N VAL A 352 27.17 0.28 -0.34
CA VAL A 352 26.39 -0.68 -1.10
C VAL A 352 25.00 -0.09 -1.33
N PRO A 353 24.53 0.05 -2.58
CA PRO A 353 23.19 0.60 -2.82
C PRO A 353 22.14 -0.34 -2.26
N GLN A 354 21.11 0.21 -1.61
CA GLN A 354 19.95 -0.55 -1.20
C GLN A 354 19.06 -0.77 -2.42
N LEU A 355 18.98 -2.01 -2.89
CA LEU A 355 18.11 -2.42 -3.99
C LEU A 355 16.88 -3.08 -3.39
N SER A 356 15.70 -2.59 -3.75
CA SER A 356 14.44 -3.14 -3.24
C SER A 356 13.38 -3.19 -4.34
N THR A 357 12.48 -4.16 -4.20
CA THR A 357 11.28 -4.32 -5.02
C THR A 357 10.03 -3.78 -4.34
N TRP A 358 10.15 -3.19 -3.15
CA TRP A 358 9.02 -2.59 -2.43
C TRP A 358 8.58 -1.29 -3.11
N PRO A 359 7.26 -1.03 -3.22
CA PRO A 359 6.75 0.21 -3.75
C PRO A 359 7.14 1.37 -2.83
N VAL A 360 7.69 2.43 -3.42
CA VAL A 360 8.05 3.66 -2.72
C VAL A 360 7.24 4.81 -3.30
N GLU A 361 6.73 5.69 -2.43
CA GLU A 361 6.04 6.90 -2.85
C GLU A 361 6.96 7.79 -3.70
N HIS A 362 6.44 8.24 -4.83
CA HIS A 362 7.18 9.04 -5.78
C HIS A 362 6.88 10.53 -5.60
N ASP A 363 7.82 11.23 -4.98
CA ASP A 363 7.77 12.68 -4.83
C ASP A 363 8.26 13.40 -6.09
N TYR A 364 7.34 14.08 -6.77
CA TYR A 364 7.69 14.92 -7.91
C TYR A 364 8.30 16.25 -7.46
N ASN A 365 9.43 16.65 -8.08
CA ASN A 365 10.05 17.97 -7.86
C ASN A 365 9.14 19.17 -8.23
N ALA A 366 8.05 18.92 -8.96
CA ALA A 366 7.03 19.89 -9.36
C ALA A 366 5.64 19.26 -9.25
N SER A 367 4.57 20.05 -9.32
CA SER A 367 3.23 19.46 -9.34
C SER A 367 3.07 18.46 -10.49
N LEU A 368 2.38 17.35 -10.25
CA LEU A 368 2.14 16.28 -11.24
C LEU A 368 1.62 16.83 -12.58
N ALA A 369 0.78 17.87 -12.52
CA ALA A 369 0.26 18.56 -13.70
C ALA A 369 1.38 19.20 -14.56
N CYS A 370 2.35 19.86 -13.92
CA CYS A 370 3.50 20.44 -14.62
C CYS A 370 4.42 19.36 -15.18
N HIS A 371 4.62 18.25 -14.44
CA HIS A 371 5.39 17.12 -14.93
C HIS A 371 4.75 16.53 -16.18
N LYS A 372 3.46 16.14 -16.13
CA LYS A 372 2.72 15.60 -17.27
C LYS A 372 2.68 16.54 -18.48
N ALA A 373 2.51 17.84 -18.26
CA ALA A 373 2.49 18.82 -19.34
C ALA A 373 3.85 18.99 -20.03
N ARG A 374 4.96 18.78 -19.32
CA ARG A 374 6.33 18.98 -19.83
C ARG A 374 6.98 17.70 -20.33
N SER A 375 6.73 16.57 -19.68
CA SER A 375 7.43 15.31 -19.93
C SER A 375 6.90 14.57 -21.15
N ASP A 376 5.58 14.61 -21.41
CA ASP A 376 5.03 13.85 -22.53
C ASP A 376 3.64 14.35 -22.97
N PRO A 377 3.51 15.14 -24.05
CA PRO A 377 2.20 15.37 -24.66
C PRO A 377 1.76 14.07 -25.34
N LEU A 378 1.17 13.17 -24.55
CA LEU A 378 0.57 11.94 -25.08
C LEU A 378 -0.34 12.28 -26.26
N PRO A 379 -0.26 11.53 -27.37
CA PRO A 379 -1.01 11.85 -28.58
C PRO A 379 -2.50 11.83 -28.28
N ARG A 380 -3.13 13.01 -28.32
CA ARG A 380 -4.56 13.19 -28.14
C ARG A 380 -5.20 13.61 -29.45
N ARG A 381 -6.18 12.84 -29.92
CA ARG A 381 -7.05 13.29 -31.01
C ARG A 381 -8.02 14.35 -30.49
N ARG A 382 -7.92 15.56 -31.03
CA ARG A 382 -8.91 16.61 -30.76
C ARG A 382 -10.21 16.32 -31.54
N PRO A 383 -11.38 16.76 -31.03
CA PRO A 383 -12.61 16.74 -31.82
C PRO A 383 -12.40 17.46 -33.17
N LEU A 384 -12.95 16.91 -34.25
CA LEU A 384 -12.80 17.46 -35.61
C LEU A 384 -13.53 18.79 -35.80
N THR A 385 -14.66 18.95 -35.13
CA THR A 385 -15.51 20.14 -35.20
C THR A 385 -15.81 20.63 -33.79
N CYS A 386 -15.72 21.95 -33.59
CA CYS A 386 -16.17 22.63 -32.38
C CYS A 386 -17.37 23.49 -32.74
N ILE A 387 -18.58 23.08 -32.34
CA ILE A 387 -19.80 23.86 -32.50
C ILE A 387 -19.99 24.61 -31.19
N ASN A 388 -19.41 25.81 -31.09
CA ASN A 388 -19.46 26.64 -29.89
C ASN A 388 -20.62 27.64 -29.88
N LYS A 389 -21.26 27.87 -31.03
CA LYS A 389 -22.36 28.81 -31.20
C LYS A 389 -23.38 28.28 -32.19
N HIS A 390 -24.65 28.61 -31.94
CA HIS A 390 -25.73 28.34 -32.88
C HIS A 390 -26.22 29.64 -33.53
N ALA A 391 -26.60 29.62 -34.81
CA ALA A 391 -27.03 30.83 -35.53
C ALA A 391 -28.26 31.51 -34.88
N ASN A 392 -29.13 30.73 -34.24
CA ASN A 392 -30.31 31.22 -33.54
C ASN A 392 -30.07 31.46 -32.04
N GLU A 393 -28.82 31.36 -31.55
CA GLU A 393 -28.51 31.60 -30.13
C GLU A 393 -28.79 33.04 -29.70
N SER A 394 -28.60 34.02 -30.60
CA SER A 394 -28.93 35.43 -30.35
C SER A 394 -30.43 35.72 -30.22
N VAL A 395 -31.29 34.78 -30.62
CA VAL A 395 -32.76 34.90 -30.50
C VAL A 395 -33.22 34.52 -29.07
N ILE A 396 -32.38 33.86 -28.29
CA ILE A 396 -32.67 33.46 -26.93
C ILE A 396 -32.37 34.63 -25.99
N GLU A 397 -33.40 35.40 -25.62
CA GLU A 397 -33.30 36.51 -24.66
C GLU A 397 -33.30 36.06 -23.18
N LEU A 398 -33.32 34.75 -22.92
CA LEU A 398 -33.24 34.18 -21.58
C LEU A 398 -31.82 34.30 -21.04
N CYS A 399 -31.47 35.49 -20.53
CA CYS A 399 -30.39 35.62 -19.57
C CYS A 399 -30.87 35.02 -18.24
N GLY A 400 -30.06 34.18 -17.58
CA GLY A 400 -30.38 33.71 -16.25
C GLY A 400 -30.49 34.90 -15.30
N ASP A 401 -31.71 35.27 -14.89
CA ASP A 401 -31.93 36.31 -13.88
C ASP A 401 -31.34 35.81 -12.56
N GLY A 402 -30.08 36.20 -12.30
CA GLY A 402 -29.49 36.06 -10.98
C GLY A 402 -30.38 36.76 -9.97
N SER A 403 -30.61 36.13 -8.81
CA SER A 403 -31.44 36.72 -7.76
C SER A 403 -30.80 38.01 -7.25
N ILE A 404 -31.30 39.16 -7.73
CA ILE A 404 -30.94 40.47 -7.19
C ILE A 404 -31.60 40.55 -5.81
N LEU A 405 -30.82 40.70 -4.74
CA LEU A 405 -31.30 41.01 -3.40
C LEU A 405 -32.05 42.35 -3.43
N ARG A 406 -33.35 42.31 -3.71
CA ARG A 406 -34.21 43.50 -3.62
C ARG A 406 -34.69 43.63 -2.18
N LEU A 407 -34.47 44.81 -1.61
CA LEU A 407 -34.98 45.16 -0.28
C LEU A 407 -36.52 45.08 -0.34
N ASN A 408 -37.11 44.11 0.37
CA ASN A 408 -38.56 43.98 0.41
C ASN A 408 -39.13 45.10 1.29
N VAL A 409 -39.54 46.20 0.65
CA VAL A 409 -40.10 47.38 1.31
C VAL A 409 -41.33 47.02 2.15
N ALA A 410 -42.11 46.01 1.74
CA ALA A 410 -43.25 45.54 2.54
C ALA A 410 -42.80 44.86 3.83
N LEU A 411 -41.70 44.10 3.82
CA LEU A 411 -41.12 43.51 5.03
C LEU A 411 -40.53 44.59 5.95
N LEU A 412 -39.86 45.60 5.36
CA LEU A 412 -39.32 46.73 6.12
C LEU A 412 -40.44 47.53 6.80
N LEU A 413 -41.53 47.83 6.08
CA LEU A 413 -42.70 48.51 6.62
C LEU A 413 -43.43 47.65 7.65
N ALA A 414 -43.52 46.33 7.45
CA ALA A 414 -44.07 45.42 8.43
C ALA A 414 -43.23 45.41 9.71
N LEU A 415 -41.90 45.36 9.62
CA LEU A 415 -41.00 45.42 10.78
C LEU A 415 -41.10 46.75 11.52
N LEU A 416 -41.22 47.87 10.80
CA LEU A 416 -41.47 49.19 11.39
C LEU A 416 -42.83 49.26 12.08
N ALA A 417 -43.89 48.71 11.47
CA ALA A 417 -45.21 48.65 12.07
C ALA A 417 -45.25 47.74 13.30
N PHE A 418 -44.59 46.58 13.26
CA PHE A 418 -44.44 45.69 14.41
C PHE A 418 -43.63 46.35 15.53
N GLY A 419 -42.56 47.07 15.20
CA GLY A 419 -41.79 47.86 16.17
C GLY A 419 -42.64 48.95 16.84
N GLN A 420 -43.48 49.65 16.08
CA GLN A 420 -44.41 50.64 16.63
C GLN A 420 -45.54 50.01 17.46
N CYS A 421 -46.04 48.84 17.08
CA CYS A 421 -47.03 48.09 17.87
C CYS A 421 -46.47 47.55 19.19
N ILE A 422 -45.21 47.10 19.19
CA ILE A 422 -44.51 46.69 20.41
C ILE A 422 -44.29 47.92 21.30
N GLY A 423 -43.79 49.04 20.75
CA GLY A 423 -43.64 50.30 21.48
C GLY A 423 -44.95 50.84 22.08
N ARG A 424 -46.07 50.71 21.36
CA ARG A 424 -47.40 51.11 21.86
C ARG A 424 -47.97 50.15 22.92
N ARG A 425 -47.61 48.86 22.90
CA ARG A 425 -48.00 47.93 23.97
C ARG A 425 -47.24 48.21 25.28
N TYR A 426 -45.99 48.66 25.20
CA TYR A 426 -45.24 49.11 26.38
C TYR A 426 -45.76 50.44 26.95
N THR A 427 -46.26 51.37 26.12
CA THR A 427 -46.86 52.62 26.63
C THR A 427 -48.32 52.49 27.06
N ALA A 428 -49.10 51.57 26.49
CA ALA A 428 -50.47 51.31 26.92
C ALA A 428 -50.56 50.48 28.21
N GLY A 429 -49.57 49.63 28.51
CA GLY A 429 -49.47 48.94 29.79
C GLY A 429 -49.21 49.88 30.98
N ALA A 430 -48.65 51.07 30.74
CA ALA A 430 -48.41 52.08 31.77
C ALA A 430 -49.65 52.98 32.04
N LEU A 431 -50.63 53.00 31.14
CA LEU A 431 -51.82 53.87 31.25
C LEU A 431 -53.04 53.18 31.88
N PHE A 432 -53.03 51.85 32.06
CA PHE A 432 -54.09 51.10 32.74
C PHE A 432 -53.80 50.73 34.21
N ALA A 433 -52.67 51.21 34.76
CA ALA A 433 -52.37 51.09 36.20
C ALA A 433 -52.65 52.40 36.98
N TYR A 434 -53.24 53.41 36.32
CA TYR A 434 -53.68 54.68 36.91
C TYR A 434 -55.15 54.97 36.56
N LEU A 435 -56.02 54.06 36.99
CA LEU A 435 -57.45 54.22 37.27
C LEU A 435 -57.79 53.13 38.29
#